data_AF-A0A1V5NNU9-F1
#
_entry.id   AF-A0A1V5NNU9-F1
#
_cell.length_a   1.000
_cell.length_b   1.000
_cell.length_c   1.000
_cell.angle_alpha   90.00
_cell.angle_beta   90.00
_cell.angle_gamma   90.00
#
_symmetry.space_group_name_H-M   'P 1'
#
loop_
_entity.id
_entity.type
_entity.pdbx_description
1 polymer ?
#
loop_
_entity_poly.entity_id
_entity_poly.type
_entity_poly.pdbx_seq_one_letter_code
_entity_poly.pdbx_strand_id
1 'polypeptide(L)'
;MVYLSLNSASESGRAFLTGDANPGRSIQSAGLLKRYGLPYHGSMLALPHLVGWADLEETVIYLGEQGAQTIRLFLPGYTRLAHPALRFGQSLRGKINDFVSQLRGKTAAPLTVEPPLINDLEPIIAGVIAGSPAALAGLRAGDVIQAVNGLPALSRVEAFRRVLKSGSPKITVSRGNNTYSTKLEKKPGRRSGLVMDYDIDPRLIEEIGRVIRRHGVQEAVALTSELAADVINLGLQRFLKEEAEVKTRPVKNRFFGGSIGAAGLLTVNDFKLSLAEYPGKKSGRKPGLILLPGLAFDSRGRDLTGCSYLELERDYQIKKAEIL
;
A
#
# COMPACT_ATOMS: atom_id res chain seq x y z
N MET A 1 -4.17 10.79 17.79
CA MET A 1 -3.28 9.66 17.42
C MET A 1 -2.02 10.26 16.85
N VAL A 2 -0.86 9.94 17.43
CA VAL A 2 0.42 10.52 17.03
C VAL A 2 1.09 9.63 15.98
N TYR A 3 1.60 10.25 14.91
CA TYR A 3 2.53 9.61 13.99
C TYR A 3 3.88 10.31 14.14
N LEU A 4 4.89 9.59 14.61
CA LEU A 4 6.23 10.11 14.79
C LEU A 4 7.11 9.65 13.63
N SER A 5 7.53 10.59 12.79
CA SER A 5 8.50 10.31 11.73
C SER A 5 9.92 10.49 12.26
N LEU A 6 10.66 9.39 12.36
CA LEU A 6 12.05 9.36 12.84
C LEU A 6 12.92 8.67 11.78
N ASN A 7 13.52 9.43 10.87
CA ASN A 7 14.29 8.88 9.74
C ASN A 7 15.65 8.29 10.13
N SER A 8 16.15 8.64 11.32
CA SER A 8 17.35 8.08 11.93
C SER A 8 17.28 8.33 13.44
N ALA A 9 17.68 7.34 14.23
CA ALA A 9 17.86 7.42 15.67
C ALA A 9 19.33 7.71 16.06
N SER A 10 20.22 7.91 15.09
CA SER A 10 21.59 8.39 15.33
C SER A 10 21.64 9.91 15.16
N GLU A 11 22.46 10.59 15.97
CA GLU A 11 22.60 12.05 15.85
C GLU A 11 23.21 12.46 14.50
N SER A 12 24.23 11.71 14.05
CA SER A 12 24.90 11.94 12.77
C SER A 12 23.98 11.65 11.57
N GLY A 13 23.29 10.52 11.57
CA GLY A 13 22.35 10.16 10.50
C GLY A 13 21.19 11.15 10.41
N ARG A 14 20.67 11.60 11.55
CA ARG A 14 19.59 12.59 11.58
C ARG A 14 20.04 13.97 11.12
N ALA A 15 21.19 14.45 11.60
CA ALA A 15 21.79 15.70 11.13
C ALA A 15 22.01 15.66 9.61
N PHE A 16 22.51 14.54 9.10
CA PHE A 16 22.76 14.35 7.67
C PHE A 16 21.47 14.30 6.83
N LEU A 17 20.46 13.52 7.24
CA LEU A 17 19.24 13.31 6.45
C LEU A 17 18.27 14.49 6.50
N THR A 18 18.23 15.23 7.61
CA THR A 18 17.18 16.24 7.86
C THR A 18 17.70 17.64 8.13
N GLY A 19 19.03 17.81 8.25
CA GLY A 19 19.62 19.09 8.66
C GLY A 19 19.23 19.48 10.10
N ASP A 20 18.87 18.51 10.94
CA ASP A 20 18.43 18.77 12.31
C ASP A 20 19.58 19.39 13.12
N ALA A 21 19.37 20.61 13.59
CA ALA A 21 20.34 21.33 14.41
C ALA A 21 20.43 20.79 15.85
N ASN A 22 19.43 20.02 16.32
CA ASN A 22 19.40 19.42 17.65
C ASN A 22 18.94 17.95 17.61
N PRO A 23 19.69 17.04 16.96
CA PRO A 23 19.27 15.65 16.74
C PRO A 23 18.87 14.91 18.01
N GLY A 24 19.66 15.03 19.08
CA GLY A 24 19.41 14.33 20.35
C GLY A 24 18.04 14.69 20.95
N ARG A 25 17.62 15.96 20.88
CA ARG A 25 16.30 16.40 21.36
C ARG A 25 15.17 15.77 20.55
N SER A 26 15.32 15.71 19.24
CA SER A 26 14.32 15.10 18.36
C SER A 26 14.22 13.59 18.56
N ILE A 27 15.34 12.90 18.75
CA ILE A 27 15.37 11.45 19.01
C ILE A 27 14.62 11.14 20.32
N GLN A 28 14.87 11.92 21.38
CA GLN A 28 14.20 11.76 22.68
C GLN A 28 12.66 11.87 22.63
N SER A 29 12.08 12.44 21.57
CA SER A 29 10.62 12.55 21.44
C SER A 29 9.89 11.21 21.55
N ALA A 30 10.46 10.12 21.02
CA ALA A 30 9.89 8.78 21.14
C ALA A 30 9.84 8.33 22.61
N GLY A 31 10.93 8.54 23.35
CA GLY A 31 11.01 8.23 24.77
C GLY A 31 10.06 9.07 25.63
N LEU A 32 9.83 10.33 25.26
CA LEU A 32 8.83 11.18 25.93
C LEU A 32 7.41 10.65 25.72
N LEU A 33 7.05 10.23 24.50
CA LEU A 33 5.74 9.63 24.22
C LEU A 33 5.53 8.38 25.08
N LYS A 34 6.53 7.50 25.19
CA LYS A 34 6.51 6.34 26.09
C LYS A 34 6.30 6.73 27.55
N ARG A 35 7.12 7.67 28.04
CA ARG A 35 7.12 8.12 29.45
C ARG A 35 5.75 8.65 29.87
N TYR A 36 5.05 9.37 28.99
CA TYR A 36 3.73 9.92 29.27
C TYR A 36 2.58 8.99 28.86
N GLY A 37 2.86 7.76 28.42
CA GLY A 37 1.84 6.79 28.02
C GLY A 37 1.02 7.21 26.79
N LEU A 38 1.59 8.04 25.91
CA LEU A 38 0.92 8.52 24.71
C LEU A 38 1.11 7.51 23.56
N PRO A 39 0.04 6.85 23.07
CA PRO A 39 0.17 5.87 22.00
C PRO A 39 0.52 6.56 20.67
N TYR A 40 1.53 6.01 20.00
CA TYR A 40 2.00 6.51 18.72
C TYR A 40 2.37 5.40 17.74
N HIS A 41 2.39 5.75 16.46
CA HIS A 41 2.93 4.93 15.38
C HIS A 41 4.23 5.56 14.89
N GLY A 42 5.29 4.76 14.77
CA GLY A 42 6.56 5.20 14.20
C GLY A 42 6.53 5.10 12.67
N SER A 43 7.23 6.01 12.01
CA SER A 43 7.51 5.92 10.59
C SER A 43 8.90 6.41 10.24
N MET A 44 9.45 5.91 9.13
CA MET A 44 10.71 6.41 8.60
C MET A 44 10.85 6.14 7.10
N LEU A 45 11.66 6.95 6.41
CA LEU A 45 12.06 6.70 5.03
C LEU A 45 13.29 5.78 4.99
N ALA A 46 13.22 4.70 4.21
CA ALA A 46 14.33 3.75 4.10
C ALA A 46 15.45 4.30 3.19
N LEU A 47 16.46 4.92 3.79
CA LEU A 47 17.60 5.53 3.08
C LEU A 47 18.95 4.84 3.37
N PRO A 48 19.07 3.50 3.30
CA PRO A 48 20.30 2.81 3.67
C PRO A 48 21.48 3.09 2.74
N HIS A 49 21.22 3.60 1.53
CA HIS A 49 22.25 4.06 0.60
C HIS A 49 22.90 5.40 1.01
N LEU A 50 22.31 6.08 1.99
CA LEU A 50 22.77 7.38 2.51
C LEU A 50 23.38 7.26 3.91
N VAL A 51 22.72 6.53 4.81
CA VAL A 51 23.12 6.40 6.22
C VAL A 51 23.56 4.99 6.63
N GLY A 52 23.51 4.03 5.69
CA GLY A 52 23.84 2.63 5.96
C GLY A 52 22.65 1.82 6.48
N TRP A 53 22.78 0.49 6.40
CA TRP A 53 21.77 -0.46 6.90
C TRP A 53 21.72 -0.53 8.42
N ALA A 54 22.85 -0.28 9.10
CA ALA A 54 22.92 -0.28 10.56
C ALA A 54 22.05 0.83 11.16
N ASP A 55 22.11 2.05 10.62
CA ASP A 55 21.26 3.17 11.07
C ASP A 55 19.76 2.84 10.93
N LEU A 56 19.39 2.18 9.84
CA LEU A 56 18.02 1.71 9.60
C LEU A 56 17.59 0.67 10.66
N GLU A 57 18.44 -0.32 10.96
CA GLU A 57 18.17 -1.35 11.98
C GLU A 57 18.03 -0.73 13.38
N GLU A 58 19.00 0.10 13.77
CA GLU A 58 19.03 0.80 15.06
C GLU A 58 17.79 1.67 15.26
N THR A 59 17.37 2.40 14.22
CA THR A 59 16.18 3.26 14.30
C THR A 59 14.89 2.46 14.49
N VAL A 60 14.74 1.34 13.78
CA VAL A 60 13.58 0.46 13.94
C VAL A 60 13.55 -0.17 15.32
N ILE A 61 14.69 -0.69 15.80
CA ILE A 61 14.80 -1.26 17.15
C ILE A 61 14.47 -0.19 18.19
N TYR A 62 15.07 0.99 18.08
CA TYR A 62 14.82 2.12 18.98
C TYR A 62 13.34 2.48 19.05
N LEU A 63 12.66 2.64 17.91
CA LEU A 63 11.21 2.94 17.90
C LEU A 63 10.38 1.86 18.58
N GLY A 64 10.73 0.58 18.39
CA GLY A 64 10.08 -0.54 19.06
C GLY A 64 10.28 -0.52 20.57
N GLU A 65 11.52 -0.32 21.02
CA GLU A 65 11.88 -0.18 22.44
C GLU A 65 11.22 1.04 23.10
N GLN A 66 11.05 2.13 22.35
CA GLN A 66 10.32 3.32 22.79
C GLN A 66 8.79 3.16 22.71
N GLY A 67 8.26 1.96 22.43
CA GLY A 67 6.83 1.67 22.58
C GLY A 67 5.96 2.11 21.41
N ALA A 68 6.53 2.25 20.21
CA ALA A 68 5.73 2.43 19.00
C ALA A 68 4.73 1.28 18.85
N GLN A 69 3.47 1.59 18.54
CA GLN A 69 2.45 0.55 18.32
C GLN A 69 2.63 -0.19 17.00
N THR A 70 3.20 0.50 16.00
CA THR A 70 3.63 -0.06 14.72
C THR A 70 4.80 0.79 14.21
N ILE A 71 5.59 0.23 13.31
CA ILE A 71 6.65 0.94 12.60
C ILE A 71 6.42 0.77 11.09
N ARG A 72 6.34 1.89 10.38
CA ARG A 72 6.15 1.92 8.93
C ARG A 72 7.41 2.38 8.23
N LEU A 73 7.99 1.50 7.43
CA LEU A 73 9.13 1.79 6.60
C LEU A 73 8.67 2.22 5.20
N PHE A 74 8.78 3.50 4.88
CA PHE A 74 8.44 4.00 3.56
C PHE A 74 9.60 3.74 2.59
N LEU A 75 9.28 3.16 1.43
CA LEU A 75 10.22 3.07 0.33
C LEU A 75 10.56 4.49 -0.15
N PRO A 76 11.85 4.79 -0.41
CA PRO A 76 12.23 6.08 -0.92
C PRO A 76 11.72 6.25 -2.36
N GLY A 77 11.54 7.51 -2.76
CA GLY A 77 11.16 7.92 -4.11
C GLY A 77 11.95 9.16 -4.51
N TYR A 78 12.31 9.28 -5.78
CA TYR A 78 12.97 10.47 -6.32
C TYR A 78 12.38 10.83 -7.69
N THR A 79 12.32 12.12 -7.98
CA THR A 79 11.90 12.64 -9.30
C THR A 79 13.09 12.74 -10.25
N ARG A 80 12.84 12.97 -11.53
CA ARG A 80 13.91 13.22 -12.53
C ARG A 80 14.84 14.40 -12.18
N LEU A 81 14.38 15.31 -11.32
CA LEU A 81 15.12 16.49 -10.89
C LEU A 81 16.06 16.23 -9.70
N ALA A 82 15.97 15.06 -9.06
CA ALA A 82 16.80 14.75 -7.91
C ALA A 82 18.29 14.71 -8.29
N HIS A 83 19.14 15.23 -7.41
CA HIS A 83 20.60 15.15 -7.56
C HIS A 83 21.06 13.70 -7.70
N PRO A 84 22.04 13.36 -8.56
CA PRO A 84 22.47 11.97 -8.79
C PRO A 84 22.81 11.20 -7.52
N ALA A 85 23.38 11.86 -6.51
CA ALA A 85 23.72 11.24 -5.22
C ALA A 85 22.51 10.75 -4.40
N LEU A 86 21.29 11.26 -4.68
CA LEU A 86 20.06 10.84 -4.00
C LEU A 86 19.32 9.72 -4.75
N ARG A 87 19.81 9.35 -5.94
CA ARG A 87 19.17 8.35 -6.79
C ARG A 87 19.64 6.96 -6.36
N PHE A 88 18.74 6.00 -6.43
CA PHE A 88 19.02 4.60 -6.11
C PHE A 88 18.54 3.68 -7.23
N GLY A 89 19.17 2.51 -7.32
CA GLY A 89 18.80 1.49 -8.31
C GLY A 89 17.51 0.75 -7.97
N GLN A 90 16.92 0.11 -8.98
CA GLN A 90 15.67 -0.67 -8.85
C GLN A 90 15.77 -1.80 -7.81
N SER A 91 16.98 -2.33 -7.58
CA SER A 91 17.22 -3.40 -6.60
C SER A 91 17.03 -2.97 -5.15
N LEU A 92 17.00 -1.66 -4.84
CA LEU A 92 16.85 -1.19 -3.47
C LEU A 92 15.53 -1.65 -2.84
N ARG A 93 14.44 -1.69 -3.62
CA ARG A 93 13.14 -2.17 -3.13
C ARG A 93 13.23 -3.62 -2.65
N GLY A 94 13.84 -4.51 -3.43
CA GLY A 94 14.04 -5.91 -3.05
C GLY A 94 14.87 -6.02 -1.76
N LYS A 95 16.02 -5.34 -1.71
CA LYS A 95 16.90 -5.32 -0.53
C LYS A 95 16.21 -4.83 0.73
N ILE A 96 15.36 -3.80 0.63
CA ILE A 96 14.58 -3.29 1.78
C ILE A 96 13.57 -4.35 2.25
N ASN A 97 12.87 -5.02 1.35
CA ASN A 97 11.91 -6.06 1.72
C ASN A 97 12.60 -7.26 2.39
N ASP A 98 13.76 -7.68 1.88
CA ASP A 98 14.56 -8.76 2.49
C ASP A 98 15.05 -8.36 3.89
N PHE A 99 15.58 -7.15 4.02
CA PHE A 99 16.03 -6.59 5.30
C PHE A 99 14.89 -6.53 6.33
N VAL A 100 13.72 -6.01 5.94
CA VAL A 100 12.55 -5.91 6.84
C VAL A 100 12.04 -7.29 7.23
N SER A 101 12.04 -8.26 6.31
CA SER A 101 11.63 -9.63 6.60
C SER A 101 12.49 -10.27 7.68
N GLN A 102 13.80 -10.03 7.67
CA GLN A 102 14.73 -10.48 8.72
C GLN A 102 14.55 -9.72 10.03
N LEU A 103 14.24 -8.42 9.96
CA LEU A 103 14.14 -7.54 11.12
C LEU A 103 12.83 -7.70 11.91
N ARG A 104 11.74 -8.14 11.26
CA ARG A 104 10.42 -8.36 11.90
C ARG A 104 10.50 -9.24 13.16
N GLY A 105 11.41 -10.22 13.20
CA GLY A 105 11.60 -11.09 14.37
C GLY A 105 12.38 -10.47 15.53
N LYS A 106 13.00 -9.29 15.34
CA LYS A 106 13.83 -8.62 16.34
C LYS A 106 13.19 -7.38 16.96
N THR A 107 12.06 -6.92 16.44
CA THR A 107 11.38 -5.71 16.94
C THR A 107 10.15 -6.04 17.77
N ALA A 108 9.92 -5.25 18.82
CA ALA A 108 8.75 -5.38 19.69
C ALA A 108 7.44 -4.89 19.03
N ALA A 109 7.54 -4.14 17.93
CA ALA A 109 6.40 -3.54 17.24
C ALA A 109 6.22 -4.15 15.83
N PRO A 110 4.99 -4.35 15.36
CA PRO A 110 4.72 -4.71 13.96
C PRO A 110 5.43 -3.76 12.97
N LEU A 111 6.21 -4.34 12.05
CA LEU A 111 6.99 -3.63 11.05
C LEU A 111 6.47 -3.91 9.63
N THR A 112 6.06 -2.85 8.93
CA THR A 112 5.57 -2.92 7.54
C THR A 112 6.40 -2.08 6.58
N VAL A 113 6.32 -2.41 5.29
CA VAL A 113 6.93 -1.64 4.18
C VAL A 113 5.83 -1.00 3.37
N GLU A 114 6.00 0.26 2.99
CA GLU A 114 5.01 1.04 2.26
C GLU A 114 5.61 1.63 0.96
N PRO A 115 5.02 1.36 -0.22
CA PRO A 115 3.93 0.40 -0.46
C PRO A 115 4.39 -1.06 -0.28
N PRO A 116 3.50 -1.96 0.15
CA PRO A 116 3.82 -3.37 0.31
C PRO A 116 4.12 -4.04 -1.03
N LEU A 117 4.87 -5.14 -0.99
CA LEU A 117 5.03 -6.05 -2.11
C LEU A 117 3.97 -7.16 -2.00
N ILE A 118 2.95 -7.11 -2.84
CA ILE A 118 1.80 -8.02 -2.79
C ILE A 118 1.85 -8.96 -3.99
N ASN A 119 2.02 -10.26 -3.72
CA ASN A 119 2.09 -11.31 -4.75
C ASN A 119 0.88 -12.27 -4.69
N ASP A 120 0.02 -12.14 -3.68
CA ASP A 120 -1.16 -12.95 -3.45
C ASP A 120 -2.23 -12.11 -2.71
N LEU A 121 -3.44 -12.65 -2.61
CA LEU A 121 -4.56 -12.04 -1.87
C LEU A 121 -4.93 -12.85 -0.63
N GLU A 122 -3.99 -13.61 -0.07
CA GLU A 122 -4.21 -14.38 1.14
C GLU A 122 -4.34 -13.43 2.35
N PRO A 123 -5.37 -13.55 3.22
CA PRO A 123 -5.59 -12.63 4.34
C PRO A 123 -4.61 -12.83 5.52
N ILE A 124 -3.31 -12.81 5.23
CA ILE A 124 -2.23 -13.01 6.20
C ILE A 124 -2.10 -11.78 7.11
N ILE A 125 -2.00 -12.02 8.41
CA ILE A 125 -1.72 -11.00 9.41
C ILE A 125 -0.22 -10.62 9.34
N ALA A 126 0.08 -9.37 8.97
CA ALA A 126 1.45 -8.86 8.92
C ALA A 126 2.03 -8.62 10.33
N GLY A 127 1.17 -8.31 11.30
CA GLY A 127 1.56 -8.18 12.70
C GLY A 127 0.38 -7.92 13.63
N VAL A 128 0.64 -7.97 14.93
CA VAL A 128 -0.36 -7.73 15.97
C VAL A 128 0.21 -6.77 17.01
N ILE A 129 -0.51 -5.68 17.27
CA ILE A 129 -0.12 -4.67 18.26
C ILE A 129 -0.19 -5.28 19.66
N ALA A 130 0.86 -5.13 20.46
CA ALA A 130 0.91 -5.65 21.83
C ALA A 130 -0.23 -5.08 22.71
N GLY A 131 -0.80 -5.92 23.57
CA GLY A 131 -1.91 -5.54 24.46
C GLY A 131 -3.24 -5.23 23.77
N SER A 132 -3.32 -5.37 22.44
CA SER A 132 -4.55 -5.14 21.68
C SER A 132 -5.55 -6.30 21.81
N PRO A 133 -6.84 -6.10 21.45
CA PRO A 133 -7.81 -7.20 21.38
C PRO A 133 -7.33 -8.41 20.57
N ALA A 134 -6.60 -8.19 19.48
CA ALA A 134 -6.04 -9.26 18.66
C ALA A 134 -4.94 -10.05 19.39
N ALA A 135 -4.08 -9.35 20.13
CA ALA A 135 -3.06 -10.00 20.96
C ALA A 135 -3.70 -10.83 22.08
N LEU A 136 -4.70 -10.27 22.77
CA LEU A 136 -5.43 -10.95 23.85
C LEU A 136 -6.21 -12.18 23.33
N ALA A 137 -6.68 -12.13 22.08
CA ALA A 137 -7.33 -13.26 21.41
C ALA A 137 -6.33 -14.34 20.91
N GLY A 138 -5.02 -14.15 21.11
CA GLY A 138 -3.98 -15.10 20.74
C GLY A 138 -3.55 -15.08 19.27
N LEU A 139 -4.00 -14.09 18.50
CA LEU A 139 -3.61 -13.90 17.10
C LEU A 139 -2.16 -13.45 17.00
N ARG A 140 -1.47 -13.88 15.94
CA ARG A 140 -0.04 -13.61 15.71
C ARG A 140 0.22 -13.22 14.26
N ALA A 141 1.39 -12.61 14.02
CA ALA A 141 1.91 -12.46 12.66
C ALA A 141 2.02 -13.84 11.99
N GLY A 142 1.68 -13.91 10.70
CA GLY A 142 1.68 -15.15 9.92
C GLY A 142 0.41 -15.99 10.05
N ASP A 143 -0.50 -15.68 10.98
CA ASP A 143 -1.83 -16.29 10.98
C ASP A 143 -2.58 -15.86 9.71
N VAL A 144 -3.24 -16.82 9.05
CA VAL A 144 -4.09 -16.53 7.89
C VAL A 144 -5.54 -16.51 8.34
N ILE A 145 -6.23 -15.39 8.12
CA ILE A 145 -7.66 -15.29 8.42
C ILE A 145 -8.43 -16.04 7.34
N GLN A 146 -9.07 -17.14 7.71
CA GLN A 146 -9.90 -17.96 6.82
C GLN A 146 -11.34 -17.43 6.75
N ALA A 147 -11.88 -16.99 7.90
CA ALA A 147 -13.25 -16.47 7.97
C ALA A 147 -13.44 -15.46 9.12
N VAL A 148 -14.39 -14.54 8.92
CA VAL A 148 -14.86 -13.60 9.93
C VAL A 148 -16.36 -13.79 10.09
N ASN A 149 -16.81 -14.18 11.30
CA ASN A 149 -18.20 -14.56 11.60
C ASN A 149 -18.76 -15.63 10.65
N GLY A 150 -17.94 -16.64 10.34
CA GLY A 150 -18.31 -17.75 9.45
C GLY A 150 -18.31 -17.40 7.95
N LEU A 151 -18.13 -16.13 7.59
CA LEU A 151 -18.02 -15.73 6.18
C LEU A 151 -16.56 -15.77 5.72
N PRO A 152 -16.24 -16.42 4.58
CA PRO A 152 -14.87 -16.49 4.07
C PRO A 152 -14.23 -15.12 3.88
N ALA A 153 -12.96 -15.02 4.26
CA ALA A 153 -12.12 -13.85 4.04
C ALA A 153 -11.48 -13.92 2.65
N LEU A 154 -11.65 -12.88 1.85
CA LEU A 154 -11.30 -12.90 0.43
C LEU A 154 -9.95 -12.22 0.12
N SER A 155 -9.61 -11.18 0.86
CA SER A 155 -8.36 -10.43 0.76
C SER A 155 -8.00 -9.84 2.12
N ARG A 156 -6.79 -9.29 2.26
CA ARG A 156 -6.34 -8.62 3.49
C ARG A 156 -7.25 -7.43 3.81
N VAL A 157 -7.53 -6.58 2.82
CA VAL A 157 -8.40 -5.39 2.98
C VAL A 157 -9.82 -5.79 3.36
N GLU A 158 -10.39 -6.81 2.71
CA GLU A 158 -11.74 -7.28 2.97
C GLU A 158 -11.89 -7.83 4.40
N ALA A 159 -10.96 -8.71 4.80
CA ALA A 159 -10.91 -9.29 6.13
C ALA A 159 -10.76 -8.21 7.21
N PHE A 160 -9.79 -7.30 7.02
CA PHE A 160 -9.57 -6.20 7.95
C PHE A 160 -10.83 -5.34 8.12
N ARG A 161 -11.49 -4.97 7.01
CA ARG A 161 -12.74 -4.19 7.01
C ARG A 161 -13.86 -4.92 7.77
N ARG A 162 -14.04 -6.23 7.56
CA ARG A 162 -15.03 -7.03 8.30
C ARG A 162 -14.76 -7.06 9.78
N VAL A 163 -13.50 -7.29 10.17
CA VAL A 163 -13.09 -7.28 11.57
C VAL A 163 -13.35 -5.90 12.18
N LEU A 164 -12.93 -4.82 11.53
CA LEU A 164 -13.11 -3.45 12.02
C LEU A 164 -14.57 -3.13 12.28
N LYS A 165 -15.46 -3.42 11.32
CA LYS A 165 -16.90 -3.13 11.41
C LYS A 165 -17.59 -3.92 12.53
N SER A 166 -17.17 -5.16 12.77
CA SER A 166 -17.87 -6.08 13.67
C SER A 166 -17.62 -5.82 15.16
N GLY A 167 -18.63 -6.09 16.00
CA GLY A 167 -18.49 -6.19 17.46
C GLY A 167 -18.19 -7.63 17.86
N SER A 168 -17.18 -7.80 18.70
CA SER A 168 -16.65 -9.09 19.17
C SER A 168 -16.68 -10.24 18.15
N PRO A 169 -16.10 -10.08 16.94
CA PRO A 169 -16.22 -11.08 15.89
C PRO A 169 -15.52 -12.40 16.25
N LYS A 170 -16.10 -13.52 15.79
CA LYS A 170 -15.44 -14.82 15.76
C LYS A 170 -14.54 -14.89 14.52
N ILE A 171 -13.25 -15.10 14.73
CA ILE A 171 -12.24 -15.20 13.67
C ILE A 171 -11.78 -16.64 13.58
N THR A 172 -11.86 -17.24 12.39
CA THR A 172 -11.25 -18.53 12.08
C THR A 172 -9.91 -18.27 11.41
N VAL A 173 -8.83 -18.85 11.94
CA VAL A 173 -7.49 -18.67 11.40
C VAL A 173 -6.78 -20.02 11.22
N SER A 174 -5.87 -20.08 10.25
CA SER A 174 -4.89 -21.16 10.13
C SER A 174 -3.51 -20.68 10.56
N ARG A 175 -2.82 -21.53 11.33
CA ARG A 175 -1.42 -21.36 11.78
C ARG A 175 -0.66 -22.67 11.52
N GLY A 176 0.16 -22.68 10.47
CA GLY A 176 0.72 -23.93 9.95
C GLY A 176 -0.39 -24.88 9.53
N ASN A 177 -0.35 -26.12 10.02
CA ASN A 177 -1.37 -27.14 9.71
C ASN A 177 -2.61 -27.08 10.61
N ASN A 178 -2.62 -26.20 11.62
CA ASN A 178 -3.71 -26.13 12.60
C ASN A 178 -4.70 -25.02 12.22
N THR A 179 -5.99 -25.33 12.28
CA THR A 179 -7.07 -24.34 12.15
C THR A 179 -7.81 -24.21 13.48
N TYR A 180 -8.02 -22.98 13.93
CA TYR A 180 -8.76 -22.71 15.16
C TYR A 180 -9.62 -21.45 15.03
N SER A 181 -10.55 -21.29 15.96
CA SER A 181 -11.36 -20.07 16.07
C SER A 181 -11.10 -19.36 17.39
N THR A 182 -11.08 -18.03 17.35
CA THR A 182 -10.99 -17.18 18.55
C THR A 182 -12.01 -16.05 18.46
N LYS A 183 -12.40 -15.51 19.62
CA LYS A 183 -13.33 -14.37 19.70
C LYS A 183 -12.53 -13.11 20.03
N LEU A 184 -12.68 -12.10 19.19
CA LEU A 184 -11.92 -10.87 19.29
C LEU A 184 -12.70 -9.81 20.08
N GLU A 185 -12.56 -9.75 21.40
CA GLU A 185 -13.37 -8.85 22.23
C GLU A 185 -13.13 -7.36 21.93
N LYS A 186 -14.09 -6.72 21.26
CA LYS A 186 -14.04 -5.28 20.93
C LYS A 186 -15.42 -4.75 20.55
N LYS A 187 -15.62 -3.43 20.68
CA LYS A 187 -16.82 -2.76 20.15
C LYS A 187 -16.76 -2.65 18.61
N PRO A 188 -17.92 -2.61 17.92
CA PRO A 188 -18.00 -2.26 16.49
C PRO A 188 -17.23 -0.98 16.16
N GLY A 189 -16.54 -0.95 15.03
CA GLY A 189 -15.76 0.22 14.57
C GLY A 189 -14.47 0.50 15.36
N ARG A 190 -14.24 -0.16 16.50
CA ARG A 190 -12.98 -0.05 17.24
C ARG A 190 -11.91 -0.94 16.62
N ARG A 191 -10.66 -0.45 16.67
CA ARG A 191 -9.47 -1.14 16.16
C ARG A 191 -9.26 -2.45 16.92
N SER A 192 -8.89 -3.49 16.17
CA SER A 192 -8.53 -4.80 16.70
C SER A 192 -7.08 -4.89 17.17
N GLY A 193 -6.21 -4.05 16.62
CA GLY A 193 -4.75 -4.19 16.72
C GLY A 193 -4.15 -5.18 15.71
N LEU A 194 -4.95 -5.67 14.76
CA LEU A 194 -4.39 -6.32 13.57
C LEU A 194 -3.64 -5.31 12.71
N VAL A 195 -2.51 -5.73 12.17
CA VAL A 195 -1.75 -5.02 11.14
C VAL A 195 -1.75 -5.92 9.91
N MET A 196 -2.20 -5.38 8.79
CA MET A 196 -2.31 -6.09 7.51
C MET A 196 -1.78 -5.19 6.40
N ASP A 197 -1.04 -5.76 5.47
CA ASP A 197 -0.61 -5.06 4.27
C ASP A 197 -1.83 -4.80 3.37
N TYR A 198 -1.87 -3.61 2.75
CA TYR A 198 -2.98 -3.22 1.89
C TYR A 198 -2.84 -3.87 0.51
N ASP A 199 -3.73 -4.81 0.20
CA ASP A 199 -3.86 -5.42 -1.12
C ASP A 199 -4.97 -4.73 -1.95
N ILE A 200 -6.17 -5.31 -2.01
CA ILE A 200 -7.29 -4.82 -2.80
C ILE A 200 -8.61 -5.15 -2.10
N ASP A 201 -9.55 -4.19 -2.09
CA ASP A 201 -10.94 -4.48 -1.72
C ASP A 201 -11.66 -5.10 -2.93
N PRO A 202 -12.24 -6.32 -2.83
CA PRO A 202 -12.99 -6.94 -3.91
C PRO A 202 -14.09 -6.05 -4.50
N ARG A 203 -14.60 -5.10 -3.71
CA ARG A 203 -15.59 -4.11 -4.17
C ARG A 203 -15.11 -3.25 -5.34
N LEU A 204 -13.82 -2.96 -5.43
CA LEU A 204 -13.25 -2.25 -6.59
C LEU A 204 -13.44 -3.07 -7.87
N ILE A 205 -13.24 -4.39 -7.79
CA ILE A 205 -13.43 -5.29 -8.94
C ILE A 205 -14.91 -5.46 -9.27
N GLU A 206 -15.78 -5.53 -8.26
CA GLU A 206 -17.23 -5.52 -8.47
C GLU A 206 -17.72 -4.23 -9.16
N GLU A 207 -17.07 -3.10 -8.86
CA GLU A 207 -17.33 -1.82 -9.51
C GLU A 207 -16.85 -1.80 -10.96
N ILE A 208 -15.64 -2.30 -11.24
CA ILE A 208 -15.16 -2.54 -12.60
C ILE A 208 -16.18 -3.34 -13.40
N GLY A 209 -16.65 -4.46 -12.83
CA GLY A 209 -17.66 -5.32 -13.45
C GLY A 209 -18.98 -4.61 -13.72
N ARG A 210 -19.43 -3.75 -12.80
CA ARG A 210 -20.63 -2.91 -12.98
C ARG A 210 -20.45 -1.91 -14.13
N VAL A 211 -19.29 -1.28 -14.25
CA VAL A 211 -19.00 -0.32 -15.33
C VAL A 211 -18.93 -1.04 -16.68
N ILE A 212 -18.31 -2.22 -16.75
CA ILE A 212 -18.27 -3.05 -17.96
C ILE A 212 -19.68 -3.42 -18.42
N ARG A 213 -20.53 -3.94 -17.52
CA ARG A 213 -21.93 -4.26 -17.84
C ARG A 213 -22.72 -3.04 -18.33
N ARG A 214 -22.54 -1.90 -17.66
CA ARG A 214 -23.23 -0.64 -18.02
C ARG A 214 -22.90 -0.22 -19.45
N HIS A 215 -21.66 -0.38 -19.87
CA HIS A 215 -21.20 0.00 -21.21
C HIS A 215 -21.31 -1.11 -22.26
N GLY A 216 -21.66 -2.34 -21.86
CA GLY A 216 -21.84 -3.48 -22.78
C GLY A 216 -20.57 -3.83 -23.56
N VAL A 217 -19.39 -3.63 -22.97
CA VAL A 217 -18.10 -3.85 -23.64
C VAL A 217 -17.58 -5.26 -23.39
N GLN A 218 -16.98 -5.88 -24.42
CA GLN A 218 -16.32 -7.18 -24.31
C GLN A 218 -14.83 -7.07 -23.94
N GLU A 219 -14.22 -5.90 -24.15
CA GLU A 219 -12.81 -5.65 -23.90
C GLU A 219 -12.64 -4.28 -23.21
N ALA A 220 -11.92 -4.25 -22.08
CA ALA A 220 -11.57 -3.04 -21.35
C ALA A 220 -10.08 -3.03 -20.97
N VAL A 221 -9.53 -1.83 -20.78
CA VAL A 221 -8.16 -1.64 -20.29
C VAL A 221 -8.20 -0.90 -18.96
N ALA A 222 -7.67 -1.52 -17.91
CA ALA A 222 -7.49 -0.91 -16.60
C ALA A 222 -6.11 -0.26 -16.51
N LEU A 223 -6.06 1.05 -16.66
CA LEU A 223 -4.85 1.82 -16.44
C LEU A 223 -4.63 1.95 -14.92
N THR A 224 -3.41 1.65 -14.47
CA THR A 224 -3.06 1.72 -13.05
C THR A 224 -1.60 2.11 -12.87
N SER A 225 -1.20 2.41 -11.64
CA SER A 225 0.20 2.69 -11.33
C SER A 225 1.08 1.45 -11.44
N GLU A 226 2.37 1.62 -11.72
CA GLU A 226 3.34 0.51 -11.74
C GLU A 226 3.35 -0.29 -10.43
N LEU A 227 3.12 0.37 -9.29
CA LEU A 227 3.10 -0.28 -7.97
C LEU A 227 1.85 -1.11 -7.70
N ALA A 228 0.76 -0.89 -8.44
CA ALA A 228 -0.54 -1.53 -8.22
C ALA A 228 -0.92 -2.52 -9.33
N ALA A 229 -0.09 -2.69 -10.37
CA ALA A 229 -0.44 -3.52 -11.52
C ALA A 229 -0.71 -4.98 -11.13
N ASP A 230 0.19 -5.57 -10.35
CA ASP A 230 0.07 -6.98 -9.95
C ASP A 230 -1.17 -7.21 -9.08
N VAL A 231 -1.44 -6.33 -8.12
CA VAL A 231 -2.60 -6.47 -7.23
C VAL A 231 -3.93 -6.26 -7.96
N ILE A 232 -4.00 -5.34 -8.92
CA ILE A 232 -5.18 -5.17 -9.77
C ILE A 232 -5.40 -6.42 -10.63
N ASN A 233 -4.33 -6.98 -11.22
CA ASN A 233 -4.42 -8.20 -12.00
C ASN A 233 -4.89 -9.40 -11.17
N LEU A 234 -4.34 -9.59 -9.97
CA LEU A 234 -4.80 -10.63 -9.03
C LEU A 234 -6.28 -10.45 -8.67
N GLY A 235 -6.71 -9.20 -8.42
CA GLY A 235 -8.09 -8.88 -8.13
C GLY A 235 -9.04 -9.20 -9.28
N LEU A 236 -8.68 -8.80 -10.51
CA LEU A 236 -9.47 -9.12 -11.70
C LEU A 236 -9.59 -10.63 -11.89
N GLN A 237 -8.48 -11.36 -11.82
CA GLN A 237 -8.48 -12.83 -11.98
C GLN A 237 -9.33 -13.54 -10.91
N ARG A 238 -9.34 -13.03 -9.67
CA ARG A 238 -10.03 -13.70 -8.56
C ARG A 238 -11.49 -13.29 -8.38
N PHE A 239 -11.83 -12.04 -8.69
CA PHE A 239 -13.11 -11.44 -8.29
C PHE A 239 -13.97 -10.94 -9.44
N LEU A 240 -13.43 -10.76 -10.66
CA LEU A 240 -14.24 -10.36 -11.81
C LEU A 240 -15.18 -11.50 -12.18
N LYS A 241 -16.46 -11.19 -12.36
CA LYS A 241 -17.50 -12.19 -12.69
C LYS A 241 -17.95 -12.10 -14.14
N GLU A 242 -17.61 -11.01 -14.79
CA GLU A 242 -17.93 -10.69 -16.16
C GLU A 242 -17.00 -11.48 -17.10
N GLU A 243 -17.57 -11.95 -18.21
CA GLU A 243 -16.81 -12.64 -19.27
C GLU A 243 -15.92 -11.68 -20.09
N ALA A 244 -16.08 -10.37 -19.88
CA ALA A 244 -15.30 -9.36 -20.57
C ALA A 244 -13.81 -9.46 -20.23
N GLU A 245 -12.96 -9.30 -21.25
CA GLU A 245 -11.52 -9.28 -21.07
C GLU A 245 -11.09 -7.92 -20.51
N VAL A 246 -10.51 -7.89 -19.31
CA VAL A 246 -9.96 -6.67 -18.69
C VAL A 246 -8.44 -6.78 -18.62
N LYS A 247 -7.75 -5.96 -19.41
CA LYS A 247 -6.28 -5.92 -19.44
C LYS A 247 -5.77 -4.85 -18.48
N THR A 248 -5.07 -5.26 -17.44
CA THR A 248 -4.29 -4.33 -16.61
C THR A 248 -3.13 -3.77 -17.41
N ARG A 249 -2.94 -2.46 -17.37
CA ARG A 249 -1.78 -1.80 -17.98
C ARG A 249 -1.14 -0.82 -17.00
N PRO A 250 0.10 -1.10 -16.53
CA PRO A 250 0.85 -0.16 -15.72
C PRO A 250 1.17 1.11 -16.53
N VAL A 251 1.03 2.26 -15.88
CA VAL A 251 1.32 3.57 -16.44
C VAL A 251 2.56 4.12 -15.74
N LYS A 252 3.62 4.30 -16.53
CA LYS A 252 4.87 4.90 -16.06
C LYS A 252 4.68 6.39 -15.81
N ASN A 253 5.09 6.85 -14.64
CA ASN A 253 5.08 8.28 -14.32
C ASN A 253 6.24 9.00 -15.05
N ARG A 254 5.96 9.71 -16.14
CA ARG A 254 6.94 10.52 -16.89
C ARG A 254 6.92 11.98 -16.43
N PHE A 255 5.80 12.44 -15.88
CA PHE A 255 5.67 13.80 -15.36
C PHE A 255 6.60 14.12 -14.17
N PHE A 256 6.73 13.25 -13.18
CA PHE A 256 7.78 13.37 -12.17
C PHE A 256 9.03 12.60 -12.58
N GLY A 257 8.88 11.47 -13.25
CA GLY A 257 9.99 10.60 -13.63
C GLY A 257 10.76 10.06 -12.42
N GLY A 258 11.99 9.61 -12.64
CA GLY A 258 12.79 8.98 -11.59
C GLY A 258 12.20 7.64 -11.16
N SER A 259 11.98 7.45 -9.87
CA SER A 259 11.38 6.24 -9.29
C SER A 259 9.93 6.43 -8.82
N ILE A 260 9.31 7.56 -9.15
CA ILE A 260 7.91 7.81 -8.79
C ILE A 260 7.00 6.82 -9.53
N GLY A 261 6.16 6.11 -8.78
CA GLY A 261 5.27 5.08 -9.31
C GLY A 261 3.88 5.03 -8.67
N ALA A 262 3.46 6.09 -7.96
CA ALA A 262 2.16 6.14 -7.29
C ALA A 262 1.05 6.65 -8.22
N ALA A 263 -0.15 6.07 -8.12
CA ALA A 263 -1.29 6.42 -8.97
C ALA A 263 -1.69 7.90 -8.86
N GLY A 264 -1.70 8.46 -7.65
CA GLY A 264 -2.08 9.86 -7.41
C GLY A 264 -1.12 10.91 -7.95
N LEU A 265 0.02 10.49 -8.53
CA LEU A 265 0.98 11.38 -9.16
C LEU A 265 1.00 11.24 -10.68
N LEU A 266 0.14 10.38 -11.26
CA LEU A 266 0.00 10.23 -12.70
C LEU A 266 -0.76 11.42 -13.29
N THR A 267 -0.36 11.82 -14.49
CA THR A 267 -1.03 12.86 -15.28
C THR A 267 -1.78 12.28 -16.47
N VAL A 268 -2.74 13.03 -17.01
CA VAL A 268 -3.40 12.78 -18.29
C VAL A 268 -2.36 12.52 -19.38
N ASN A 269 -1.26 13.26 -19.40
CA ASN A 269 -0.19 13.04 -20.37
C ASN A 269 0.51 11.69 -20.19
N ASP A 270 0.73 11.22 -18.95
CA ASP A 270 1.27 9.88 -18.70
C ASP A 270 0.34 8.79 -19.24
N PHE A 271 -0.97 8.94 -19.04
CA PHE A 271 -1.98 8.04 -19.61
C PHE A 271 -1.98 8.06 -21.14
N LYS A 272 -1.95 9.25 -21.77
CA LYS A 272 -1.86 9.42 -23.23
C LYS A 272 -0.64 8.67 -23.78
N LEU A 273 0.54 8.86 -23.20
CA LEU A 273 1.77 8.19 -23.63
C LEU A 273 1.69 6.67 -23.47
N SER A 274 1.14 6.17 -22.36
CA SER A 274 0.93 4.73 -22.17
C SER A 274 -0.01 4.13 -23.22
N LEU A 275 -1.09 4.85 -23.57
CA LEU A 275 -2.04 4.42 -24.61
C LEU A 275 -1.47 4.51 -26.02
N ALA A 276 -0.58 5.46 -26.29
CA ALA A 276 0.12 5.55 -27.57
C ALA A 276 0.97 4.31 -27.87
N GLU A 277 1.50 3.68 -26.82
CA GLU A 277 2.31 2.46 -26.85
C GLU A 277 1.44 1.17 -26.79
N TYR A 278 0.11 1.30 -26.76
CA TYR A 278 -0.78 0.15 -26.70
C TYR A 278 -0.82 -0.59 -28.06
N PRO A 279 -0.51 -1.90 -28.10
CA PRO A 279 -0.36 -2.65 -29.35
C PRO A 279 -1.63 -2.72 -30.21
N GLY A 280 -2.81 -2.43 -29.64
CA GLY A 280 -4.07 -2.32 -30.38
C GLY A 280 -4.02 -1.34 -31.57
N LYS A 281 -3.11 -0.36 -31.54
CA LYS A 281 -2.86 0.56 -32.68
C LYS A 281 -2.46 -0.16 -33.98
N LYS A 282 -1.71 -1.27 -33.93
CA LYS A 282 -1.30 -2.01 -35.15
C LYS A 282 -2.41 -2.85 -35.75
N SER A 283 -3.42 -3.22 -34.96
CA SER A 283 -4.59 -4.01 -35.38
C SER A 283 -5.83 -3.18 -35.72
N GLY A 284 -5.79 -1.85 -35.48
CA GLY A 284 -6.96 -0.96 -35.59
C GLY A 284 -8.01 -1.15 -34.48
N ARG A 285 -7.90 -2.19 -33.65
CA ARG A 285 -8.86 -2.52 -32.59
C ARG A 285 -8.54 -1.71 -31.32
N LYS A 286 -9.39 -0.73 -31.02
CA LYS A 286 -9.32 0.09 -29.80
C LYS A 286 -10.13 -0.56 -28.68
N PRO A 287 -9.71 -0.45 -27.41
CA PRO A 287 -10.51 -0.98 -26.30
C PRO A 287 -11.87 -0.28 -26.25
N GLY A 288 -12.91 -1.04 -25.90
CA GLY A 288 -14.27 -0.50 -25.77
C GLY A 288 -14.42 0.45 -24.59
N LEU A 289 -13.54 0.32 -23.58
CA LEU A 289 -13.57 1.09 -22.35
C LEU A 289 -12.15 1.22 -21.78
N ILE A 290 -11.84 2.40 -21.24
CA ILE A 290 -10.66 2.62 -20.40
C ILE A 290 -11.11 2.96 -18.99
N LEU A 291 -10.51 2.27 -18.03
CA LEU A 291 -10.72 2.48 -16.62
C LEU A 291 -9.49 3.19 -16.05
N LEU A 292 -9.71 4.26 -15.29
CA LEU A 292 -8.69 5.14 -14.76
C LEU A 292 -8.67 5.10 -13.23
N PRO A 293 -7.49 5.22 -12.59
CA PRO A 293 -7.40 5.25 -11.14
C PRO A 293 -7.84 6.64 -10.65
N GLY A 294 -8.93 6.71 -9.89
CA GLY A 294 -9.50 7.98 -9.41
C GLY A 294 -8.57 8.77 -8.50
N LEU A 295 -7.60 8.11 -7.87
CA LEU A 295 -6.54 8.78 -7.12
C LEU A 295 -5.75 9.81 -7.94
N ALA A 296 -5.69 9.66 -9.27
CA ALA A 296 -5.00 10.60 -10.16
C ALA A 296 -5.79 11.88 -10.46
N PHE A 297 -7.04 12.00 -10.01
CA PHE A 297 -7.95 13.07 -10.40
C PHE A 297 -8.61 13.75 -9.20
N ASP A 298 -8.88 15.05 -9.33
CA ASP A 298 -9.73 15.80 -8.41
C ASP A 298 -11.22 15.45 -8.59
N SER A 299 -12.09 16.03 -7.75
CA SER A 299 -13.55 15.83 -7.83
C SER A 299 -14.19 16.28 -9.16
N ARG A 300 -13.45 17.02 -10.00
CA ARG A 300 -13.87 17.50 -11.31
C ARG A 300 -13.21 16.71 -12.44
N GLY A 301 -12.52 15.61 -12.13
CA GLY A 301 -11.85 14.76 -13.10
C GLY A 301 -10.59 15.39 -13.71
N ARG A 302 -9.93 16.30 -12.98
CA ARG A 302 -8.67 16.93 -13.42
C ARG A 302 -7.46 16.34 -12.70
N ASP A 303 -6.40 16.10 -13.46
CA ASP A 303 -5.12 15.72 -12.86
C ASP A 303 -4.43 16.89 -12.14
N LEU A 304 -3.27 16.62 -11.56
CA LEU A 304 -2.43 17.61 -10.87
C LEU A 304 -1.90 18.75 -11.76
N THR A 305 -2.02 18.64 -13.09
CA THR A 305 -1.69 19.71 -14.05
C THR A 305 -2.92 20.52 -14.48
N GLY A 306 -4.12 20.13 -14.03
CA GLY A 306 -5.38 20.74 -14.40
C GLY A 306 -6.02 20.17 -15.68
N CYS A 307 -5.40 19.17 -16.31
CA CYS A 307 -5.92 18.53 -17.51
C CYS A 307 -7.07 17.58 -17.17
N SER A 308 -8.13 17.59 -17.98
CA SER A 308 -9.30 16.73 -17.77
C SER A 308 -9.07 15.33 -18.34
N TYR A 309 -9.51 14.29 -17.63
CA TYR A 309 -9.48 12.91 -18.15
C TYR A 309 -10.26 12.73 -19.46
N LEU A 310 -11.26 13.59 -19.72
CA LEU A 310 -12.06 13.57 -20.95
C LEU A 310 -11.23 13.89 -22.20
N GLU A 311 -10.05 14.50 -22.05
CA GLU A 311 -9.13 14.66 -23.18
C GLU A 311 -8.65 13.32 -23.75
N LEU A 312 -8.63 12.25 -22.95
CA LEU A 312 -8.28 10.91 -23.43
C LEU A 312 -9.29 10.44 -24.49
N GLU A 313 -10.58 10.68 -24.28
CA GLU A 313 -11.64 10.31 -25.23
C GLU A 313 -11.45 11.04 -26.57
N ARG A 314 -11.12 12.34 -26.53
CA ARG A 314 -10.91 13.18 -27.72
C ARG A 314 -9.70 12.73 -28.55
N ASP A 315 -8.55 12.55 -27.91
CA ASP A 315 -7.28 12.38 -28.61
C ASP A 315 -7.08 10.97 -29.18
N TYR A 316 -7.72 9.96 -28.58
CA TYR A 316 -7.52 8.56 -28.94
C TYR A 316 -8.76 7.90 -29.55
N GLN A 317 -9.88 8.63 -29.73
CA GLN A 317 -11.19 8.11 -30.16
C GLN A 317 -11.56 6.81 -29.42
N ILE A 318 -11.29 6.78 -28.11
CA ILE A 318 -11.76 5.70 -27.25
C ILE A 318 -13.26 5.94 -27.07
N LYS A 319 -14.06 4.87 -27.08
CA LYS A 319 -15.51 5.00 -26.89
C LYS A 319 -15.86 5.65 -25.54
N LYS A 320 -15.12 5.30 -24.47
CA LYS A 320 -15.35 5.83 -23.13
C LYS A 320 -14.14 5.72 -22.20
N ALA A 321 -13.91 6.73 -21.38
CA ALA A 321 -13.05 6.67 -20.20
C ALA A 321 -13.90 6.83 -18.92
N GLU A 322 -13.60 6.05 -17.88
CA GLU A 322 -14.30 6.08 -16.59
C GLU A 322 -13.29 6.10 -15.44
N ILE A 323 -13.57 6.92 -14.44
CA ILE A 323 -12.79 7.00 -13.20
C ILE A 323 -13.35 6.00 -12.19
N LEU A 324 -12.46 5.23 -11.54
CA LEU A 324 -12.77 4.25 -10.49
C LEU A 324 -12.14 4.62 -9.15
#